data_AF-A0A931UCY9-F1
#
_entry.id   AF-A0A931UCY9-F1
#
_cell.length_a   1.000
_cell.length_b   1.000
_cell.length_c   1.000
_cell.angle_alpha   90.00
_cell.angle_beta   90.00
_cell.angle_gamma   90.00
#
_symmetry.space_group_name_H-M   'P 1'
#
loop_
_entity.id
_entity.type
_entity.pdbx_description
1 polymer ?
#
loop_
_entity_poly.entity_id
_entity_poly.type
_entity_poly.pdbx_seq_one_letter_code
_entity_poly.pdbx_strand_id
1 'polypeptide(L)' 'MAKIFWVTCPRCQGEFYCHWDELRHKEIKLLCPFCSHQFLDKESPKITE' A
#
# COMPACT_ATOMS: atom_id res chain seq x y z
N MET A 1 14.38 11.04 -3.85
CA MET A 1 14.43 10.42 -2.50
C MET A 1 13.22 9.51 -2.42
N ALA A 2 13.43 8.19 -2.40
CA ALA A 2 12.32 7.24 -2.40
C ALA A 2 11.56 7.35 -1.08
N LYS A 3 10.44 8.07 -1.09
CA LYS A 3 9.49 8.07 0.03
C LYS A 3 8.90 6.67 0.09
N ILE A 4 9.04 5.99 1.21
CA ILE A 4 8.35 4.74 1.50
C ILE A 4 7.19 5.06 2.43
N PHE A 5 6.08 4.36 2.29
CA PHE A 5 4.96 4.44 3.22
C PHE A 5 4.54 3.05 3.64
N TRP A 6 4.18 2.91 4.90
CA TRP A 6 3.56 1.73 5.45
C TRP A 6 2.08 1.75 5.12
N VAL A 7 1.61 0.66 4.53
CA VAL A 7 0.22 0.44 4.17
C VAL A 7 -0.28 -0.79 4.91
N THR A 8 -1.42 -0.67 5.57
CA THR A 8 -2.09 -1.80 6.21
C THR A 8 -3.15 -2.33 5.25
N CYS A 9 -3.08 -3.59 4.85
CA CYS A 9 -4.14 -4.12 3.98
C CYS A 9 -5.48 -4.25 4.73
N PRO A 10 -6.61 -3.83 4.13
CA PRO A 10 -7.94 -3.97 4.73
C PRO A 10 -8.36 -5.43 4.94
N ARG A 11 -7.79 -6.37 4.18
CA ARG A 11 -8.21 -7.79 4.15
C ARG A 11 -7.35 -8.68 5.04
N CYS A 12 -6.03 -8.55 4.93
CA CYS A 12 -5.06 -9.36 5.65
C CYS A 12 -4.67 -8.73 7.00
N GLN A 13 -4.99 -7.44 7.24
CA GLN A 13 -4.42 -6.61 8.32
C GLN A 13 -2.87 -6.61 8.35
N GLY A 14 -2.24 -7.14 7.30
CA GLY A 14 -0.81 -7.18 7.14
C GLY A 14 -0.30 -5.79 6.80
N GLU A 15 0.68 -5.34 7.57
CA GLU A 15 1.38 -4.09 7.34
C GLU A 15 2.60 -4.37 6.45
N PHE A 16 2.71 -3.64 5.35
CA PHE A 16 3.86 -3.72 4.45
C PHE A 16 4.24 -2.33 3.99
N TYR A 17 5.51 -2.15 3.61
CA TYR A 17 5.99 -0.88 3.10
C TYR A 17 5.93 -0.87 1.57
N CYS A 18 5.63 0.30 1.00
CA CYS A 18 5.53 0.52 -0.43
C CYS A 18 6.18 1.84 -0.84
N HIS A 19 6.68 1.90 -2.07
CA HIS A 19 7.38 3.07 -2.59
C HIS A 19 6.40 4.11 -3.13
N TRP A 20 6.31 5.23 -2.44
CA TRP A 20 5.44 6.37 -2.73
C TRP A 20 5.73 7.04 -4.07
N ASP A 21 7.01 7.03 -4.49
CA ASP A 21 7.49 7.70 -5.71
C ASP A 21 6.88 7.08 -6.98
N GLU A 22 6.55 5.79 -6.94
CA GLU A 22 5.87 5.10 -8.05
C GLU A 22 4.34 4.99 -7.86
N LEU A 23 3.84 5.10 -6.64
CA LEU A 23 2.46 4.73 -6.29
C LEU A 23 1.54 5.93 -5.98
N ARG A 24 2.08 7.11 -5.66
CA ARG A 24 1.24 8.30 -5.44
C ARG A 24 0.87 8.94 -6.79
N HIS A 25 -0.43 9.15 -7.02
CA HIS A 25 -1.03 9.68 -8.26
C HIS A 25 -0.97 8.77 -9.50
N LYS A 26 -0.26 7.64 -9.45
CA LYS A 26 -0.50 6.55 -10.41
C LYS A 26 -1.52 5.62 -9.76
N GLU A 27 -2.63 5.34 -10.42
CA GLU A 27 -3.70 4.42 -9.97
C GLU A 27 -3.22 2.95 -9.97
N ILE A 28 -2.08 2.69 -9.33
CA ILE A 28 -1.46 1.37 -9.24
C ILE A 28 -2.03 0.67 -8.02
N LYS A 29 -2.49 -0.55 -8.24
CA LYS A 29 -2.97 -1.42 -7.18
C LYS A 29 -1.79 -1.99 -6.42
N LEU A 30 -1.76 -1.74 -5.11
CA LEU A 30 -0.85 -2.36 -4.16
C LEU A 30 -1.22 -3.82 -3.99
N LEU A 31 -0.25 -4.71 -4.09
CA LEU A 31 -0.43 -6.14 -3.87
C LEU A 31 -0.05 -6.49 -2.42
N CYS A 32 -1.00 -6.85 -1.54
CA CYS A 32 -0.68 -7.37 -0.20
C CYS A 32 0.14 -8.66 -0.37
N PRO A 33 1.39 -8.76 0.13
CA PRO A 33 2.18 -9.98 0.03
C PRO A 33 1.59 -11.14 0.86
N PHE A 34 0.77 -10.84 1.87
CA PHE A 34 0.15 -11.86 2.72
C PHE A 34 -1.06 -12.53 2.08
N CYS A 35 -1.94 -11.78 1.43
CA CYS A 35 -3.17 -12.32 0.84
C CYS A 35 -3.26 -12.20 -0.68
N SER A 36 -2.19 -11.71 -1.33
CA SER A 36 -2.12 -11.39 -2.76
C SER A 36 -3.29 -10.52 -3.24
N HIS A 37 -3.87 -9.73 -2.33
CA HIS A 37 -4.99 -8.85 -2.63
C HIS A 37 -4.47 -7.56 -3.24
N GLN A 38 -5.05 -7.19 -4.38
CA GLN A 38 -4.76 -5.95 -5.07
C GLN A 38 -5.75 -4.89 -4.60
N PHE A 39 -5.27 -3.86 -3.93
CA PHE A 39 -6.08 -2.75 -3.43
C PHE A 39 -5.38 -1.42 -3.69
N LEU A 40 -6.13 -0.34 -3.81
CA LEU A 40 -5.54 0.99 -3.97
C LEU A 40 -5.02 1.51 -2.63
N ASP A 41 -4.06 2.43 -2.65
CA ASP A 41 -3.61 3.16 -1.47
C ASP A 41 -4.80 3.78 -0.71
N LYS A 42 -5.78 4.33 -1.44
CA LYS A 42 -7.02 4.90 -0.88
C LYS A 42 -7.92 3.89 -0.17
N GLU A 43 -7.83 2.62 -0.51
CA GLU A 43 -8.57 1.54 0.15
C GLU A 43 -7.86 1.04 1.41
N SER A 44 -6.63 1.50 1.65
CA SER A 44 -5.92 1.18 2.88
C SER A 44 -6.59 1.85 4.08
N PRO A 45 -7.00 1.10 5.12
CA PRO A 45 -7.52 1.66 6.36
C PRO A 45 -6.51 2.54 7.09
N LYS A 46 -5.21 2.31 6.88
CA LYS A 46 -4.14 3.07 7.54
C LYS A 46 -2.92 3.19 6.64
N ILE A 47 -2.41 4.41 6.54
CA ILE A 47 -1.16 4.73 5.85
C ILE A 47 -0.28 5.49 6.84
N THR A 48 0.98 5.11 6.96
CA THR A 48 1.97 5.81 7.79
C THR A 48 3.17 6.16 6.91
N GLU A 49 3.51 7.44 6.83
CA GLU A 49 4.62 7.98 6.02
C GLU A 49 5.97 7.99 6.75
#